data_AF-A0A7D7X5D5-F1
#
_entry.id   AF-A0A7D7X5D5-F1
#
_cell.length_a   1.000
_cell.length_b   1.000
_cell.length_c   1.000
_cell.angle_alpha   90.00
_cell.angle_beta   90.00
_cell.angle_gamma   90.00
#
_symmetry.space_group_name_H-M   'P 1'
#
loop_
_entity.id
_entity.type
_entity.pdbx_description
1 polymer ?
#
loop_
_entity_poly.entity_id
_entity_poly.type
_entity_poly.pdbx_seq_one_letter_code
_entity_poly.pdbx_strand_id
1 'polypeptide(L)'
;MRRDNCKRGCPKGLRRMGMGRWLVLWIVGLGVAQGQVVKGWLTTPDRSALLAEQPVVKLSAAREGAGIVVDASQKMQTVEGFGFALTGGSAELMMKLPREKRLALEKELVGAGGIGVSYVRVSVGSSDMDDHAFTCDDVSAGGSDVWLTQFSLGEYERTVVPVLREMRRIDPRLRVLGSPWSAPAWMKTNDDLKGGELKRADYFVYARYLVKWMEAMRKAGVPVDTITMQNEPLNPKNTPSMVMTAEEQRDFLRDALGPAMREVRIATKVILYDHNCDHPDYPETVLADARAAKYAVGSGFHLYRGKLDAMTEAHERFPEKGIYFTEQMVVDKKGATELKIAEPVSREMIGAMRNWSRTVLLWNLAADAKFGPHTNHGGCPVCEGAVTIEGDTVSRNLAFYTVAQVAKFVPPGSVRVASTEVDGVSDVAFVTSAKKTVLVVANTSDEERDVPVRDGGRVFVAKVPEGAAETFVW
;
A
#
# COMPACT_ATOMS: atom_id res chain seq x y z
N MET A 1 -16.68 -65.92 -46.69
CA MET A 1 -16.56 -66.39 -48.09
C MET A 1 -15.47 -65.58 -48.79
N ARG A 2 -14.56 -66.22 -49.55
CA ARG A 2 -13.77 -65.69 -50.71
C ARG A 2 -13.01 -64.33 -50.55
N ARG A 3 -11.81 -64.11 -51.11
CA ARG A 3 -10.78 -64.98 -51.74
C ARG A 3 -9.47 -64.18 -51.85
N ASP A 4 -8.37 -64.90 -51.88
CA ASP A 4 -6.97 -64.51 -52.07
C ASP A 4 -6.65 -63.73 -53.37
N ASN A 5 -5.58 -62.91 -53.32
CA ASN A 5 -4.36 -63.06 -54.15
C ASN A 5 -3.29 -62.02 -53.70
N CYS A 6 -2.07 -62.37 -53.26
CA CYS A 6 -0.93 -63.01 -53.97
C CYS A 6 -0.35 -62.08 -55.07
N LYS A 7 0.84 -61.47 -54.94
CA LYS A 7 2.22 -61.95 -55.28
C LYS A 7 3.15 -60.70 -55.20
N ARG A 8 4.50 -60.71 -55.12
CA ARG A 8 5.62 -61.67 -54.91
C ARG A 8 6.90 -60.83 -54.66
N GLY A 9 7.95 -61.34 -53.98
CA GLY A 9 9.31 -60.76 -54.10
C GLY A 9 10.25 -60.96 -52.91
N CYS A 10 11.25 -61.84 -53.05
CA CYS A 10 12.42 -61.94 -52.16
C CYS A 10 13.64 -62.25 -53.03
N PRO A 11 14.82 -61.68 -52.72
CA PRO A 11 15.98 -62.55 -52.56
C PRO A 11 16.84 -62.23 -51.33
N LYS A 12 17.63 -63.23 -50.94
CA LYS A 12 18.53 -63.23 -49.78
C LYS A 12 19.76 -62.35 -50.04
N GLY A 13 20.21 -61.61 -49.02
CA GLY A 13 21.49 -60.89 -49.01
C GLY A 13 22.15 -60.96 -47.64
N LEU A 14 23.04 -61.94 -47.44
CA LEU A 14 23.74 -62.13 -46.17
C LEU A 14 25.02 -61.27 -46.13
N ARG A 15 25.08 -60.24 -45.28
CA ARG A 15 26.35 -59.61 -44.88
C ARG A 15 26.38 -59.29 -43.39
N ARG A 16 27.39 -59.84 -42.70
CA ARG A 16 27.80 -59.40 -41.37
C ARG A 16 28.31 -57.96 -41.44
N MET A 17 27.91 -57.11 -40.49
CA MET A 17 28.64 -55.89 -40.15
C MET A 17 28.54 -55.65 -38.63
N GLY A 18 29.58 -55.02 -38.07
CA GLY A 18 29.95 -55.22 -36.67
C GLY A 18 29.07 -54.53 -35.63
N MET A 19 29.13 -55.04 -34.40
CA MET A 19 28.61 -54.37 -33.19
C MET A 19 29.44 -53.11 -32.90
N GLY A 20 28.99 -51.97 -33.43
CA GLY A 20 29.46 -50.66 -32.99
C GLY A 20 28.94 -50.37 -31.58
N ARG A 21 29.84 -50.42 -30.57
CA ARG A 21 29.57 -49.89 -29.23
C ARG A 21 29.37 -48.37 -29.33
N TRP A 22 28.13 -47.91 -29.29
CA TRP A 22 27.82 -46.50 -29.10
C TRP A 22 28.12 -46.11 -27.65
N LEU A 23 29.28 -45.49 -27.43
CA LEU A 23 29.62 -44.88 -26.16
C LEU A 23 28.83 -43.56 -26.05
N VAL A 24 27.73 -43.57 -25.31
CA VAL A 24 26.99 -42.33 -25.00
C VAL A 24 27.82 -41.54 -24.00
N LEU A 25 28.61 -40.58 -24.48
CA LEU A 25 29.21 -39.56 -23.62
C LEU A 25 28.09 -38.71 -23.03
N TRP A 26 27.81 -38.92 -21.74
CA TRP A 26 27.16 -37.91 -20.93
C TRP A 26 28.15 -36.76 -20.74
N ILE A 27 28.05 -35.75 -21.61
CA ILE A 27 28.59 -34.42 -21.32
C ILE A 27 27.76 -33.89 -20.15
N VAL A 28 28.24 -34.13 -18.93
CA VAL A 28 27.80 -33.37 -17.77
C VAL A 28 28.22 -31.93 -18.04
N GLY A 29 27.28 -31.15 -18.55
CA GLY A 29 27.42 -29.71 -18.60
C GLY A 29 27.58 -29.23 -17.17
N LEU A 30 28.83 -28.97 -16.77
CA LEU A 30 29.15 -28.11 -15.64
C LEU A 30 28.64 -26.72 -16.01
N GLY A 31 27.34 -26.51 -15.80
CA GLY A 31 26.74 -25.20 -15.78
C GLY A 31 27.47 -24.42 -14.72
N VAL A 32 28.35 -23.52 -15.15
CA VAL A 32 28.98 -22.54 -14.28
C VAL A 32 27.82 -21.80 -13.64
N ALA A 33 27.58 -22.08 -12.36
CA ALA A 33 26.57 -21.36 -11.60
C ALA A 33 26.99 -19.89 -11.63
N GLN A 34 26.28 -19.08 -12.43
CA GLN A 34 26.44 -17.64 -12.39
C GLN A 34 26.12 -17.24 -10.95
N GLY A 35 27.17 -16.85 -10.21
CA GLY A 35 27.06 -16.57 -8.80
C GLY A 35 25.94 -15.54 -8.59
N GLN A 36 24.91 -15.92 -7.84
CA GLN A 36 23.75 -15.06 -7.67
C GLN A 36 24.23 -13.74 -7.04
N VAL A 37 23.90 -12.65 -7.73
CA VAL A 37 24.35 -11.30 -7.41
C VAL A 37 23.29 -10.60 -6.58
N VAL A 38 23.73 -9.86 -5.57
CA VAL A 38 22.88 -8.96 -4.78
C VAL A 38 23.08 -7.54 -5.31
N LYS A 39 21.98 -6.85 -5.58
CA LYS A 39 21.96 -5.40 -5.82
C LYS A 39 21.40 -4.72 -4.58
N GLY A 40 21.99 -3.60 -4.16
CA GLY A 40 21.52 -2.75 -3.07
C GLY A 40 21.05 -1.39 -3.60
N TRP A 41 20.14 -0.74 -2.87
CA TRP A 41 19.69 0.64 -3.14
C TRP A 41 19.65 1.44 -1.85
N LEU A 42 20.57 2.40 -1.73
CA LEU A 42 20.87 3.11 -0.49
C LEU A 42 20.23 4.51 -0.46
N THR A 43 19.72 4.89 0.71
CA THR A 43 19.39 6.27 1.05
C THR A 43 20.11 6.66 2.35
N THR A 44 20.90 7.73 2.33
CA THR A 44 21.68 8.22 3.48
C THR A 44 21.11 9.50 4.09
N PRO A 45 21.36 9.79 5.38
CA PRO A 45 20.91 11.02 6.03
C PRO A 45 21.44 12.30 5.39
N ASP A 46 22.69 12.30 4.95
CA ASP A 46 23.35 13.45 4.29
C ASP A 46 22.87 13.72 2.86
N ARG A 47 21.93 12.90 2.35
CA ARG A 47 21.40 12.94 0.97
C ARG A 47 22.44 12.66 -0.12
N SER A 48 23.63 12.15 0.22
CA SER A 48 24.65 11.76 -0.78
C SER A 48 24.23 10.53 -1.59
N ALA A 49 23.41 9.65 -1.01
CA ALA A 49 22.66 8.60 -1.70
C ALA A 49 21.15 8.82 -1.49
N LEU A 50 20.38 8.78 -2.57
CA LEU A 50 18.92 8.93 -2.57
C LEU A 50 18.30 7.83 -3.44
N LEU A 51 18.03 6.66 -2.82
CA LEU A 51 17.65 5.42 -3.51
C LEU A 51 18.65 5.02 -4.61
N ALA A 52 19.94 5.25 -4.36
CA ALA A 52 21.01 5.05 -5.35
C ALA A 52 21.45 3.59 -5.41
N GLU A 53 21.52 3.02 -6.62
CA GLU A 53 22.00 1.64 -6.83
C GLU A 53 23.48 1.50 -6.40
N GLN A 54 23.75 0.53 -5.54
CA GLN A 54 25.07 0.25 -4.99
C GLN A 54 25.85 -0.77 -5.83
N PRO A 55 27.19 -0.81 -5.72
CA PRO A 55 28.01 -1.84 -6.36
C PRO A 55 27.54 -3.25 -6.00
N VAL A 56 27.51 -4.13 -7.00
CA VAL A 56 27.01 -5.50 -6.85
C VAL A 56 27.82 -6.30 -5.83
N VAL A 57 27.14 -6.84 -4.82
CA VAL A 57 27.73 -7.76 -3.84
C VAL A 57 27.56 -9.20 -4.31
N LYS A 58 28.61 -10.02 -4.18
CA LYS A 58 28.57 -11.45 -4.54
C LYS A 58 28.19 -12.28 -3.32
N LEU A 59 27.20 -13.17 -3.48
CA LEU A 59 26.93 -14.21 -2.48
C LEU A 59 28.13 -15.16 -2.38
N SER A 60 28.52 -15.45 -1.15
CA SER A 60 29.57 -16.41 -0.79
C SER A 60 28.97 -17.60 -0.03
N ALA A 61 29.73 -18.68 0.16
CA ALA A 61 29.27 -19.83 0.93
C ALA A 61 29.09 -19.43 2.41
N ALA A 62 27.91 -19.68 2.97
CA ALA A 62 27.62 -19.34 4.36
C ALA A 62 28.46 -20.17 5.34
N ARG A 63 28.79 -19.53 6.46
CA ARG A 63 29.18 -20.20 7.72
C ARG A 63 28.14 -19.82 8.78
N GLU A 64 27.98 -20.68 9.79
CA GLU A 64 27.17 -20.38 10.97
C GLU A 64 27.68 -19.11 11.68
N GLY A 65 26.78 -18.41 12.37
CA GLY A 65 27.07 -17.19 13.12
C GLY A 65 25.89 -16.23 13.16
N ALA A 66 26.04 -15.15 13.92
CA ALA A 66 25.02 -14.09 14.05
C ALA A 66 24.81 -13.30 12.73
N GLY A 67 23.66 -12.62 12.63
CA GLY A 67 23.23 -11.83 11.48
C GLY A 67 21.78 -12.09 11.09
N ILE A 68 21.29 -11.45 10.03
CA ILE A 68 19.93 -11.67 9.51
C ILE A 68 19.91 -13.02 8.78
N VAL A 69 18.97 -13.90 9.13
CA VAL A 69 18.70 -15.16 8.42
C VAL A 69 17.32 -15.05 7.78
N VAL A 70 17.26 -15.05 6.45
CA VAL A 70 16.02 -15.07 5.69
C VAL A 70 15.56 -16.52 5.48
N ASP A 71 14.33 -16.84 5.87
CA ASP A 71 13.72 -18.15 5.66
C ASP A 71 12.46 -18.02 4.80
N ALA A 72 12.63 -18.23 3.49
CA ALA A 72 11.57 -18.22 2.50
C ALA A 72 10.58 -19.41 2.58
N SER A 73 10.84 -20.40 3.43
CA SER A 73 9.90 -21.51 3.68
C SER A 73 8.75 -21.07 4.59
N GLN A 74 9.04 -20.20 5.56
CA GLN A 74 8.05 -19.56 6.43
C GLN A 74 7.46 -18.34 5.72
N LYS A 75 6.14 -18.36 5.51
CA LYS A 75 5.40 -17.31 4.79
C LYS A 75 4.36 -16.68 5.70
N MET A 76 4.21 -15.37 5.59
CA MET A 76 3.20 -14.58 6.31
C MET A 76 2.21 -13.99 5.30
N GLN A 77 1.80 -12.73 5.49
CA GLN A 77 0.82 -12.07 4.63
C GLN A 77 1.33 -11.80 3.21
N THR A 78 0.38 -11.74 2.28
CA THR A 78 0.61 -11.22 0.92
C THR A 78 0.43 -9.70 0.94
N VAL A 79 1.39 -8.98 0.34
CA VAL A 79 1.39 -7.54 0.19
C VAL A 79 0.39 -7.11 -0.90
N GLU A 80 -0.47 -6.16 -0.57
CA GLU A 80 -1.48 -5.59 -1.47
C GLU A 80 -1.02 -4.28 -2.12
N GLY A 81 -0.14 -3.50 -1.48
CA GLY A 81 0.55 -2.37 -2.10
C GLY A 81 1.03 -1.29 -1.13
N PHE A 82 1.78 -0.33 -1.65
CA PHE A 82 2.34 0.81 -0.92
C PHE A 82 2.03 2.12 -1.63
N GLY A 83 2.01 3.23 -0.88
CA GLY A 83 1.85 4.56 -1.46
C GLY A 83 1.44 5.64 -0.47
N PHE A 84 0.54 6.52 -0.92
CA PHE A 84 0.19 7.79 -0.28
C PHE A 84 -1.31 8.09 -0.39
N ALA A 85 -1.79 9.05 0.38
CA ALA A 85 -3.08 9.69 0.16
C ALA A 85 -2.99 10.79 -0.91
N LEU A 86 -3.72 10.62 -2.01
CA LEU A 86 -3.98 11.69 -2.97
C LEU A 86 -5.19 12.50 -2.46
N THR A 87 -4.91 13.41 -1.54
CA THR A 87 -5.88 14.37 -0.98
C THR A 87 -6.39 15.33 -2.06
N GLY A 88 -7.49 16.06 -1.80
CA GLY A 88 -7.98 17.07 -2.73
C GLY A 88 -6.92 18.14 -3.02
N GLY A 89 -6.20 18.59 -1.97
CA GLY A 89 -5.06 19.50 -2.08
C GLY A 89 -3.89 18.95 -2.88
N SER A 90 -3.50 17.70 -2.65
CA SER A 90 -2.47 17.02 -3.47
C SER A 90 -2.84 17.05 -4.94
N ALA A 91 -4.09 16.68 -5.26
CA ALA A 91 -4.59 16.63 -6.62
C ALA A 91 -4.71 18.03 -7.25
N GLU A 92 -5.10 19.05 -6.48
CA GLU A 92 -5.16 20.45 -6.94
C GLU A 92 -3.76 20.96 -7.33
N LEU A 93 -2.75 20.73 -6.49
CA LEU A 93 -1.35 21.10 -6.77
C LEU A 93 -0.81 20.36 -8.00
N MET A 94 -1.05 19.06 -8.11
CA MET A 94 -0.68 18.28 -9.30
C MET A 94 -1.41 18.77 -10.57
N MET A 95 -2.67 19.19 -10.47
CA MET A 95 -3.43 19.71 -11.60
C MET A 95 -2.99 21.11 -12.05
N LYS A 96 -2.41 21.92 -11.14
CA LYS A 96 -1.78 23.21 -11.44
C LYS A 96 -0.45 23.08 -12.20
N LEU A 97 0.27 21.96 -12.07
CA LEU A 97 1.50 21.71 -12.85
C LEU A 97 1.21 21.69 -14.36
N PRO A 98 2.15 22.17 -15.21
CA PRO A 98 2.15 21.88 -16.64
C PRO A 98 2.01 20.38 -16.87
N ARG A 99 1.10 19.97 -17.79
CA ARG A 99 0.72 18.56 -17.96
C ARG A 99 1.90 17.62 -18.20
N GLU A 100 2.95 18.07 -18.87
CA GLU A 100 4.19 17.31 -19.04
C GLU A 100 4.87 16.98 -17.70
N LYS A 101 4.98 17.98 -16.81
CA LYS A 101 5.56 17.82 -15.47
C LYS A 101 4.70 16.95 -14.57
N ARG A 102 3.36 17.10 -14.63
CA ARG A 102 2.43 16.17 -13.95
C ARG A 102 2.64 14.73 -14.43
N LEU A 103 2.63 14.49 -15.75
CA LEU A 103 2.83 13.15 -16.31
C LEU A 103 4.23 12.58 -15.99
N ALA A 104 5.26 13.42 -15.84
CA ALA A 104 6.58 12.98 -15.39
C ALA A 104 6.54 12.51 -13.92
N LEU A 105 5.93 13.28 -13.03
CA LEU A 105 5.72 12.91 -11.62
C LEU A 105 4.87 11.63 -11.50
N GLU A 106 3.77 11.52 -12.22
CA GLU A 106 2.92 10.31 -12.20
C GLU A 106 3.69 9.07 -12.68
N LYS A 107 4.52 9.19 -13.73
CA LYS A 107 5.40 8.10 -14.18
C LYS A 107 6.48 7.73 -13.16
N GLU A 108 7.00 8.70 -12.43
CA GLU A 108 7.94 8.47 -11.34
C GLU A 108 7.28 7.75 -10.16
N LEU A 109 6.02 8.07 -9.85
CA LEU A 109 5.25 7.43 -8.78
C LEU A 109 4.87 5.98 -9.13
N VAL A 110 4.11 5.77 -10.21
CA VAL A 110 3.46 4.47 -10.54
C VAL A 110 4.03 3.77 -11.78
N GLY A 111 4.90 4.43 -12.55
CA GLY A 111 5.42 3.90 -13.80
C GLY A 111 6.53 2.86 -13.64
N ALA A 112 6.73 2.07 -14.70
CA ALA A 112 7.86 1.15 -14.78
C ALA A 112 9.19 1.90 -14.66
N GLY A 113 10.04 1.49 -13.71
CA GLY A 113 11.29 2.18 -13.37
C GLY A 113 11.15 3.28 -12.31
N GLY A 114 9.93 3.71 -11.99
CA GLY A 114 9.62 4.64 -10.89
C GLY A 114 9.77 4.03 -9.50
N ILE A 115 9.14 4.63 -8.49
CA ILE A 115 9.21 4.20 -7.08
C ILE A 115 8.18 3.13 -6.69
N GLY A 116 7.32 2.70 -7.61
CA GLY A 116 6.45 1.53 -7.39
C GLY A 116 5.21 1.78 -6.51
N VAL A 117 4.73 3.03 -6.42
CA VAL A 117 3.42 3.32 -5.82
C VAL A 117 2.37 2.45 -6.51
N SER A 118 1.69 1.64 -5.70
CA SER A 118 0.79 0.58 -6.16
C SER A 118 -0.58 0.66 -5.50
N TYR A 119 -0.72 1.46 -4.45
CA TYR A 119 -1.97 1.73 -3.78
C TYR A 119 -2.06 3.20 -3.35
N VAL A 120 -3.20 3.85 -3.62
CA VAL A 120 -3.45 5.26 -3.28
C VAL A 120 -4.73 5.38 -2.45
N ARG A 121 -4.67 6.15 -1.35
CA ARG A 121 -5.85 6.52 -0.54
C ARG A 121 -6.46 7.82 -1.07
N VAL A 122 -7.78 7.95 -1.01
CA VAL A 122 -8.53 9.18 -1.29
C VAL A 122 -9.67 9.35 -0.30
N SER A 123 -10.14 10.58 -0.14
CA SER A 123 -11.37 10.86 0.58
C SER A 123 -12.63 10.47 -0.22
N VAL A 124 -13.78 10.48 0.47
CA VAL A 124 -15.12 10.44 -0.13
C VAL A 124 -15.78 11.76 0.21
N GLY A 125 -15.67 12.74 -0.68
CA GLY A 125 -15.81 14.17 -0.35
C GLY A 125 -14.46 14.76 0.03
N SER A 126 -14.45 15.88 0.75
CA SER A 126 -13.21 16.52 1.23
C SER A 126 -12.47 15.69 2.29
N SER A 127 -11.15 15.93 2.38
CA SER A 127 -10.33 15.67 3.56
C SER A 127 -10.05 16.97 4.33
N ASP A 128 -9.30 16.87 5.44
CA ASP A 128 -8.75 18.04 6.12
C ASP A 128 -7.58 18.69 5.36
N MET A 129 -7.04 18.00 4.34
CA MET A 129 -6.05 18.45 3.37
C MET A 129 -6.70 18.85 2.02
N ASP A 130 -7.90 19.42 2.09
CA ASP A 130 -8.57 20.17 1.03
C ASP A 130 -8.62 21.66 1.47
N ASP A 131 -8.83 22.61 0.55
CA ASP A 131 -8.89 24.04 0.91
C ASP A 131 -10.17 24.40 1.70
N HIS A 132 -11.25 23.64 1.48
CA HIS A 132 -12.51 23.72 2.20
C HIS A 132 -13.17 22.35 2.39
N ALA A 133 -14.10 22.25 3.34
CA ALA A 133 -14.87 21.04 3.58
C ALA A 133 -16.15 21.00 2.72
N PHE A 134 -16.36 19.88 2.03
CA PHE A 134 -17.53 19.57 1.21
C PHE A 134 -17.80 18.05 1.21
N THR A 135 -18.97 17.64 0.75
CA THR A 135 -19.34 16.24 0.47
C THR A 135 -19.88 16.08 -0.96
N CYS A 136 -20.13 14.84 -1.37
CA CYS A 136 -20.70 14.57 -2.69
C CYS A 136 -22.23 14.80 -2.75
N ASP A 137 -22.89 15.26 -1.69
CA ASP A 137 -24.36 15.44 -1.62
C ASP A 137 -24.74 16.57 -0.63
N ASP A 138 -24.04 17.70 -0.74
CA ASP A 138 -24.33 18.90 0.04
C ASP A 138 -25.61 19.60 -0.45
N VAL A 139 -26.37 20.15 0.50
CA VAL A 139 -27.66 20.82 0.26
C VAL A 139 -27.70 22.16 0.99
N SER A 140 -28.63 23.04 0.61
CA SER A 140 -28.89 24.28 1.34
C SER A 140 -29.19 24.00 2.83
N ALA A 141 -28.66 24.82 3.75
CA ALA A 141 -28.84 24.66 5.19
C ALA A 141 -30.31 24.44 5.60
N GLY A 142 -30.56 23.43 6.44
CA GLY A 142 -31.91 22.98 6.83
C GLY A 142 -32.63 22.06 5.83
N GLY A 143 -32.03 21.79 4.66
CA GLY A 143 -32.53 20.83 3.68
C GLY A 143 -32.05 19.39 3.94
N SER A 144 -32.55 18.45 3.14
CA SER A 144 -32.08 17.06 3.07
C SER A 144 -32.31 16.49 1.67
N ASP A 145 -31.57 15.44 1.28
CA ASP A 145 -31.78 14.74 0.00
C ASP A 145 -31.80 13.21 0.22
N VAL A 146 -32.88 12.73 0.84
CA VAL A 146 -33.09 11.28 1.11
C VAL A 146 -33.14 10.39 -0.14
N TRP A 147 -33.15 10.99 -1.33
CA TRP A 147 -33.15 10.33 -2.63
C TRP A 147 -31.81 10.47 -3.38
N LEU A 148 -30.84 11.21 -2.83
CA LEU A 148 -29.52 11.50 -3.42
C LEU A 148 -29.64 12.10 -4.82
N THR A 149 -30.63 12.96 -5.07
CA THR A 149 -30.88 13.57 -6.38
C THR A 149 -29.82 14.60 -6.78
N GLN A 150 -29.21 15.27 -5.80
CA GLN A 150 -28.15 16.27 -5.98
C GLN A 150 -26.75 15.66 -6.01
N PHE A 151 -26.61 14.38 -5.67
CA PHE A 151 -25.30 13.71 -5.61
C PHE A 151 -24.44 13.94 -6.86
N SER A 152 -23.21 14.38 -6.63
CA SER A 152 -22.18 14.57 -7.66
C SER A 152 -20.79 14.32 -7.08
N LEU A 153 -19.85 13.88 -7.93
CA LEU A 153 -18.44 13.87 -7.56
C LEU A 153 -17.88 15.30 -7.35
N GLY A 154 -18.53 16.33 -7.92
CA GLY A 154 -18.23 17.72 -7.64
C GLY A 154 -16.77 18.10 -7.94
N GLU A 155 -16.06 18.55 -6.91
CA GLU A 155 -14.63 18.91 -6.95
C GLU A 155 -13.76 17.79 -7.55
N TYR A 156 -14.07 16.52 -7.24
CA TYR A 156 -13.28 15.36 -7.65
C TYR A 156 -13.13 15.26 -9.16
N GLU A 157 -14.15 15.66 -9.93
CA GLU A 157 -14.13 15.61 -11.40
C GLU A 157 -13.06 16.53 -12.01
N ARG A 158 -12.63 17.56 -11.26
CA ARG A 158 -11.63 18.55 -11.67
C ARG A 158 -10.24 18.27 -11.10
N THR A 159 -10.13 17.63 -9.93
CA THR A 159 -8.86 17.38 -9.23
C THR A 159 -8.49 15.90 -9.18
N VAL A 160 -9.06 15.14 -8.24
CA VAL A 160 -8.66 13.76 -7.89
C VAL A 160 -8.86 12.78 -9.05
N VAL A 161 -10.01 12.85 -9.74
CA VAL A 161 -10.35 11.92 -10.83
C VAL A 161 -9.41 12.07 -12.03
N PRO A 162 -9.13 13.27 -12.57
CA PRO A 162 -8.13 13.45 -13.63
C PRO A 162 -6.77 12.81 -13.31
N VAL A 163 -6.20 13.08 -12.13
CA VAL A 163 -4.90 12.55 -11.70
C VAL A 163 -4.93 11.01 -11.60
N LEU A 164 -5.90 10.43 -10.90
CA LEU A 164 -6.03 8.97 -10.82
C LEU A 164 -6.25 8.31 -12.19
N ARG A 165 -6.96 8.97 -13.11
CA ARG A 165 -7.13 8.47 -14.49
C ARG A 165 -5.85 8.55 -15.32
N GLU A 166 -4.95 9.49 -15.07
CA GLU A 166 -3.63 9.52 -15.75
C GLU A 166 -2.68 8.49 -15.11
N MET A 167 -2.62 8.39 -13.77
CA MET A 167 -1.88 7.34 -13.05
C MET A 167 -2.33 5.92 -13.45
N ARG A 168 -3.64 5.64 -13.51
CA ARG A 168 -4.18 4.32 -13.94
C ARG A 168 -4.00 4.02 -15.43
N ARG A 169 -3.68 5.01 -16.28
CA ARG A 169 -3.24 4.77 -17.66
C ARG A 169 -1.76 4.36 -17.73
N ILE A 170 -0.97 4.80 -16.76
CA ILE A 170 0.45 4.44 -16.63
C ILE A 170 0.59 3.04 -16.01
N ASP A 171 -0.12 2.74 -14.91
CA ASP A 171 -0.29 1.39 -14.39
C ASP A 171 -1.77 1.05 -14.11
N PRO A 172 -2.43 0.25 -14.97
CA PRO A 172 -3.80 -0.20 -14.77
C PRO A 172 -4.04 -1.02 -13.49
N ARG A 173 -2.97 -1.55 -12.87
CA ARG A 173 -3.00 -2.35 -11.64
C ARG A 173 -3.04 -1.48 -10.38
N LEU A 174 -2.80 -0.17 -10.50
CA LEU A 174 -2.92 0.77 -9.39
C LEU A 174 -4.31 0.64 -8.78
N ARG A 175 -4.33 0.29 -7.49
CA ARG A 175 -5.54 0.14 -6.68
C ARG A 175 -5.87 1.47 -6.00
N VAL A 176 -7.12 1.64 -5.57
CA VAL A 176 -7.59 2.85 -4.87
C VAL A 176 -8.36 2.45 -3.62
N LEU A 177 -8.04 3.09 -2.50
CA LEU A 177 -8.77 2.99 -1.23
C LEU A 177 -9.54 4.30 -0.99
N GLY A 178 -10.85 4.22 -0.76
CA GLY A 178 -11.68 5.36 -0.35
C GLY A 178 -11.96 5.36 1.15
N SER A 179 -11.98 6.52 1.80
CA SER A 179 -12.43 6.68 3.18
C SER A 179 -13.25 7.98 3.30
N PRO A 180 -14.47 8.00 3.87
CA PRO A 180 -15.18 9.25 4.14
C PRO A 180 -14.70 9.88 5.44
N TRP A 181 -14.38 11.17 5.46
CA TRP A 181 -14.11 11.89 6.71
C TRP A 181 -15.41 12.35 7.40
N SER A 182 -16.52 12.45 6.66
CA SER A 182 -17.84 12.77 7.22
C SER A 182 -18.94 12.27 6.28
N ALA A 183 -20.14 12.07 6.81
CA ALA A 183 -21.37 12.09 6.00
C ALA A 183 -21.72 13.53 5.59
N PRO A 184 -22.60 13.73 4.58
CA PRO A 184 -23.26 15.01 4.33
C PRO A 184 -23.86 15.59 5.62
N ALA A 185 -23.71 16.89 5.84
CA ALA A 185 -24.03 17.54 7.12
C ALA A 185 -25.45 17.20 7.61
N TRP A 186 -26.43 17.23 6.71
CA TRP A 186 -27.83 16.95 7.00
C TRP A 186 -28.12 15.51 7.48
N MET A 187 -27.21 14.55 7.27
CA MET A 187 -27.29 13.18 7.82
C MET A 187 -26.73 13.07 9.25
N LYS A 188 -26.22 14.17 9.84
CA LYS A 188 -25.48 14.15 11.12
C LYS A 188 -26.24 14.79 12.26
N THR A 189 -26.01 14.33 13.48
CA THR A 189 -26.73 14.78 14.70
C THR A 189 -26.58 16.27 15.04
N ASN A 190 -25.60 16.96 14.46
CA ASN A 190 -25.31 18.37 14.66
C ASN A 190 -25.44 19.24 13.40
N ASP A 191 -25.84 18.67 12.26
CA ASP A 191 -25.96 19.35 10.95
C ASP A 191 -24.68 20.12 10.51
N ASP A 192 -23.48 19.62 10.91
CA ASP A 192 -22.16 20.20 10.61
C ASP A 192 -21.22 19.11 10.03
N LEU A 193 -20.26 19.48 9.18
CA LEU A 193 -19.22 18.58 8.68
C LEU A 193 -18.11 18.28 9.70
N LYS A 194 -18.05 19.00 10.82
CA LYS A 194 -17.15 18.74 11.95
C LYS A 194 -17.87 18.01 13.09
N GLY A 195 -17.25 16.99 13.66
CA GLY A 195 -17.78 16.23 14.80
C GLY A 195 -19.15 15.62 14.52
N GLY A 196 -19.99 15.50 15.55
CA GLY A 196 -21.31 14.86 15.43
C GLY A 196 -21.23 13.37 15.09
N GLU A 197 -22.40 12.76 14.97
CA GLU A 197 -22.59 11.31 14.72
C GLU A 197 -23.52 11.11 13.52
N LEU A 198 -23.43 9.97 12.85
CA LEU A 198 -24.38 9.60 11.79
C LEU A 198 -25.77 9.31 12.40
N LYS A 199 -26.80 10.06 11.99
CA LYS A 199 -28.19 9.80 12.41
C LYS A 199 -28.57 8.35 12.05
N ARG A 200 -29.01 7.56 13.04
CA ARG A 200 -29.41 6.14 12.81
C ARG A 200 -30.52 5.97 11.77
N ALA A 201 -31.38 6.97 11.60
CA ALA A 201 -32.40 7.00 10.55
C ALA A 201 -31.81 7.07 9.13
N ASP A 202 -30.64 7.69 8.96
CA ASP A 202 -30.01 7.96 7.68
C ASP A 202 -29.02 6.87 7.23
N TYR A 203 -28.83 5.80 8.02
CA TYR A 203 -27.94 4.68 7.68
C TYR A 203 -28.20 4.12 6.26
N PHE A 204 -29.46 3.93 5.87
CA PHE A 204 -29.83 3.46 4.53
C PHE A 204 -29.57 4.48 3.41
N VAL A 205 -29.58 5.77 3.73
CA VAL A 205 -29.24 6.82 2.76
C VAL A 205 -27.73 6.94 2.63
N TYR A 206 -27.00 6.94 3.74
CA TYR A 206 -25.53 7.00 3.74
C TYR A 206 -24.88 5.77 3.09
N ALA A 207 -25.43 4.57 3.29
CA ALA A 207 -25.00 3.38 2.56
C ALA A 207 -25.19 3.55 1.04
N ARG A 208 -26.32 4.11 0.59
CA ARG A 208 -26.57 4.42 -0.83
C ARG A 208 -25.65 5.53 -1.35
N TYR A 209 -25.27 6.51 -0.52
CA TYR A 209 -24.30 7.56 -0.85
C TYR A 209 -22.92 6.96 -1.14
N LEU A 210 -22.40 6.09 -0.26
CA LEU A 210 -21.12 5.40 -0.48
C LEU A 210 -21.16 4.48 -1.72
N VAL A 211 -22.28 3.76 -1.93
CA VAL A 211 -22.51 2.97 -3.15
C VAL A 211 -22.46 3.87 -4.40
N LYS A 212 -23.19 4.98 -4.42
CA LYS A 212 -23.27 5.91 -5.56
C LYS A 212 -21.92 6.55 -5.86
N TRP A 213 -21.09 6.84 -4.83
CA TRP A 213 -19.71 7.28 -5.02
C TRP A 213 -18.83 6.20 -5.66
N MET A 214 -18.88 4.95 -5.18
CA MET A 214 -18.12 3.85 -5.80
C MET A 214 -18.54 3.62 -7.26
N GLU A 215 -19.83 3.73 -7.58
CA GLU A 215 -20.32 3.64 -8.95
C GLU A 215 -19.89 4.81 -9.84
N ALA A 216 -19.92 6.04 -9.32
CA ALA A 216 -19.48 7.24 -10.04
C ALA A 216 -17.96 7.21 -10.32
N MET A 217 -17.15 6.84 -9.33
CA MET A 217 -15.71 6.63 -9.48
C MET A 217 -15.39 5.55 -10.53
N ARG A 218 -16.11 4.42 -10.50
CA ARG A 218 -16.03 3.37 -11.54
C ARG A 218 -16.41 3.92 -12.92
N LYS A 219 -17.50 4.69 -13.04
CA LYS A 219 -17.96 5.32 -14.30
C LYS A 219 -16.92 6.31 -14.84
N ALA A 220 -16.21 7.01 -13.97
CA ALA A 220 -15.09 7.88 -14.33
C ALA A 220 -13.82 7.12 -14.78
N GLY A 221 -13.77 5.79 -14.63
CA GLY A 221 -12.61 4.96 -14.97
C GLY A 221 -11.64 4.71 -13.81
N VAL A 222 -12.07 5.01 -12.58
CA VAL A 222 -11.31 4.83 -11.33
C VAL A 222 -12.10 3.90 -10.41
N PRO A 223 -12.15 2.57 -10.69
CA PRO A 223 -12.81 1.63 -9.80
C PRO A 223 -12.08 1.58 -8.45
N VAL A 224 -12.86 1.58 -7.37
CA VAL A 224 -12.37 1.54 -5.99
C VAL A 224 -12.13 0.08 -5.60
N ASP A 225 -10.97 -0.23 -5.03
CA ASP A 225 -10.58 -1.59 -4.60
C ASP A 225 -11.00 -1.85 -3.14
N THR A 226 -10.87 -0.85 -2.27
CA THR A 226 -11.27 -0.91 -0.85
C THR A 226 -11.98 0.37 -0.42
N ILE A 227 -12.92 0.25 0.53
CA ILE A 227 -13.55 1.36 1.21
C ILE A 227 -13.49 1.16 2.73
N THR A 228 -13.34 2.24 3.49
CA THR A 228 -13.57 2.26 4.95
C THR A 228 -14.88 3.01 5.21
N MET A 229 -15.50 2.80 6.38
CA MET A 229 -16.81 3.41 6.68
C MET A 229 -16.73 4.83 7.24
N GLN A 230 -15.57 5.21 7.77
CA GLN A 230 -15.27 6.50 8.38
C GLN A 230 -13.75 6.58 8.61
N ASN A 231 -13.14 7.71 8.27
CA ASN A 231 -11.76 8.07 8.64
C ASN A 231 -11.73 8.45 10.13
N GLU A 232 -10.84 7.85 10.91
CA GLU A 232 -10.66 8.17 12.33
C GLU A 232 -11.97 8.29 13.15
N PRO A 233 -12.85 7.26 13.18
CA PRO A 233 -14.18 7.30 13.79
C PRO A 233 -14.27 7.69 15.28
N LEU A 234 -13.15 7.85 15.99
CA LEU A 234 -13.09 8.34 17.37
C LEU A 234 -12.50 9.77 17.48
N ASN A 235 -12.25 10.46 16.35
CA ASN A 235 -11.71 11.80 16.28
C ASN A 235 -12.77 12.84 15.83
N PRO A 236 -13.40 13.59 16.75
CA PRO A 236 -14.38 14.64 16.41
C PRO A 236 -13.76 16.00 16.03
N LYS A 237 -12.42 16.08 15.84
CA LYS A 237 -11.69 17.36 15.85
C LYS A 237 -11.22 17.85 14.49
N ASN A 238 -11.05 16.98 13.50
CA ASN A 238 -10.68 17.41 12.14
C ASN A 238 -11.88 18.07 11.46
N THR A 239 -11.65 18.76 10.35
CA THR A 239 -12.72 19.34 9.53
C THR A 239 -12.47 18.94 8.09
N PRO A 240 -13.27 18.06 7.48
CA PRO A 240 -14.38 17.28 8.08
C PRO A 240 -13.97 16.24 9.14
N SER A 241 -14.94 15.83 9.97
CA SER A 241 -14.88 14.66 10.87
C SER A 241 -16.28 14.17 11.25
N MET A 242 -16.43 12.89 11.60
CA MET A 242 -17.66 12.31 12.13
C MET A 242 -17.34 11.16 13.09
N VAL A 243 -18.01 11.11 14.24
CA VAL A 243 -17.88 10.03 15.22
C VAL A 243 -18.73 8.84 14.79
N MET A 244 -18.19 7.64 14.97
CA MET A 244 -18.90 6.37 14.78
C MET A 244 -18.33 5.34 15.77
N THR A 245 -19.08 5.00 16.80
CA THR A 245 -18.67 3.95 17.76
C THR A 245 -18.56 2.58 17.08
N ALA A 246 -17.91 1.62 17.73
CA ALA A 246 -17.75 0.28 17.17
C ALA A 246 -19.11 -0.43 16.99
N GLU A 247 -20.06 -0.21 17.91
CA GLU A 247 -21.43 -0.69 17.83
C GLU A 247 -22.20 -0.09 16.65
N GLU A 248 -21.99 1.20 16.36
CA GLU A 248 -22.59 1.88 15.22
C GLU A 248 -21.96 1.43 13.90
N GLN A 249 -20.64 1.27 13.84
CA GLN A 249 -19.96 0.74 12.66
C GLN A 249 -20.41 -0.70 12.35
N ARG A 250 -20.57 -1.53 13.39
CA ARG A 250 -21.14 -2.88 13.30
C ARG A 250 -22.57 -2.85 12.75
N ASP A 251 -23.43 -2.03 13.35
CA ASP A 251 -24.84 -1.94 12.97
C ASP A 251 -25.00 -1.38 11.54
N PHE A 252 -24.25 -0.34 11.18
CA PHE A 252 -24.21 0.24 9.84
C PHE A 252 -23.73 -0.77 8.78
N LEU A 253 -22.63 -1.48 9.04
CA LEU A 253 -22.11 -2.52 8.14
C LEU A 253 -23.10 -3.67 7.96
N ARG A 254 -23.71 -4.12 9.05
CA ARG A 254 -24.64 -5.25 9.08
C ARG A 254 -25.95 -4.95 8.35
N ASP A 255 -26.56 -3.83 8.69
CA ASP A 255 -27.97 -3.54 8.35
C ASP A 255 -28.10 -2.67 7.09
N ALA A 256 -27.08 -1.87 6.74
CA ALA A 256 -27.15 -0.92 5.63
C ALA A 256 -26.05 -1.12 4.56
N LEU A 257 -24.77 -0.87 4.87
CA LEU A 257 -23.71 -0.83 3.84
C LEU A 257 -23.46 -2.20 3.17
N GLY A 258 -23.28 -3.25 3.97
CA GLY A 258 -23.04 -4.61 3.46
C GLY A 258 -24.18 -5.13 2.58
N PRO A 259 -25.46 -5.02 3.02
CA PRO A 259 -26.62 -5.31 2.18
C PRO A 259 -26.67 -4.49 0.88
N ALA A 260 -26.47 -3.16 0.96
CA ALA A 260 -26.54 -2.28 -0.22
C ALA A 260 -25.47 -2.60 -1.26
N MET A 261 -24.21 -2.82 -0.84
CA MET A 261 -23.12 -3.22 -1.75
C MET A 261 -23.41 -4.58 -2.41
N ARG A 262 -24.01 -5.53 -1.68
CA ARG A 262 -24.38 -6.85 -2.19
C ARG A 262 -25.53 -6.80 -3.20
N GLU A 263 -26.50 -5.91 -3.00
CA GLU A 263 -27.65 -5.72 -3.89
C GLU A 263 -27.20 -5.30 -5.30
N VAL A 264 -26.33 -4.28 -5.39
CA VAL A 264 -25.77 -3.79 -6.67
C VAL A 264 -24.51 -4.55 -7.13
N ARG A 265 -24.09 -5.59 -6.40
CA ARG A 265 -22.92 -6.44 -6.70
C ARG A 265 -21.60 -5.67 -6.82
N ILE A 266 -21.37 -4.71 -5.93
CA ILE A 266 -20.08 -4.03 -5.81
C ILE A 266 -19.04 -5.02 -5.24
N ALA A 267 -17.87 -5.07 -5.89
CA ALA A 267 -16.75 -5.95 -5.53
C ALA A 267 -15.71 -5.27 -4.60
N THR A 268 -15.88 -3.99 -4.31
CA THR A 268 -15.03 -3.22 -3.38
C THR A 268 -14.99 -3.89 -2.01
N LYS A 269 -13.80 -4.07 -1.45
CA LYS A 269 -13.61 -4.65 -0.11
C LYS A 269 -13.97 -3.61 0.96
N VAL A 270 -14.53 -4.04 2.10
CA VAL A 270 -14.70 -3.16 3.27
C VAL A 270 -13.62 -3.49 4.29
N ILE A 271 -12.93 -2.46 4.79
CA ILE A 271 -12.09 -2.56 5.99
C ILE A 271 -12.70 -1.75 7.14
N LEU A 272 -12.48 -2.24 8.35
CA LEU A 272 -13.00 -1.71 9.60
C LEU A 272 -12.07 -0.65 10.19
N TYR A 273 -12.58 0.09 11.17
CA TYR A 273 -11.84 0.99 12.06
C TYR A 273 -11.15 2.19 11.40
N ASP A 274 -10.01 2.03 10.72
CA ASP A 274 -9.30 3.13 10.02
C ASP A 274 -8.88 4.27 10.98
N HIS A 275 -8.25 3.89 12.10
CA HIS A 275 -7.79 4.80 13.16
C HIS A 275 -6.66 4.18 13.99
N ASN A 276 -6.29 4.80 15.12
CA ASN A 276 -5.02 4.59 15.80
C ASN A 276 -4.83 3.23 16.49
N CYS A 277 -3.57 2.79 16.60
CA CYS A 277 -3.22 1.53 17.29
C CYS A 277 -3.44 1.56 18.82
N ASP A 278 -4.13 2.55 19.39
CA ASP A 278 -4.50 2.61 20.81
C ASP A 278 -5.86 1.98 21.14
N HIS A 279 -6.68 1.62 20.14
CA HIS A 279 -7.93 0.85 20.32
C HIS A 279 -8.01 -0.39 19.41
N PRO A 280 -7.18 -1.43 19.61
CA PRO A 280 -7.27 -2.69 18.87
C PRO A 280 -8.51 -3.54 19.22
N ASP A 281 -9.29 -3.11 20.21
CA ASP A 281 -10.60 -3.66 20.60
C ASP A 281 -11.75 -3.21 19.67
N TYR A 282 -11.63 -2.03 19.02
CA TYR A 282 -12.71 -1.51 18.17
C TYR A 282 -13.10 -2.49 17.04
N PRO A 283 -12.17 -3.11 16.27
CA PRO A 283 -12.57 -4.08 15.25
C PRO A 283 -13.17 -5.35 15.82
N GLU A 284 -12.81 -5.76 17.04
CA GLU A 284 -13.31 -6.97 17.69
C GLU A 284 -14.82 -6.88 17.95
N THR A 285 -15.31 -5.75 18.46
CA THR A 285 -16.74 -5.46 18.64
C THR A 285 -17.54 -5.59 17.33
N VAL A 286 -16.94 -5.24 16.19
CA VAL A 286 -17.57 -5.40 14.87
C VAL A 286 -17.51 -6.85 14.37
N LEU A 287 -16.35 -7.49 14.52
CA LEU A 287 -16.09 -8.85 14.02
C LEU A 287 -16.82 -9.94 14.84
N ALA A 288 -17.18 -9.66 16.09
CA ALA A 288 -17.97 -10.55 16.94
C ALA A 288 -19.41 -10.80 16.43
N ASP A 289 -20.03 -9.87 15.69
CA ASP A 289 -21.31 -10.12 15.01
C ASP A 289 -21.05 -10.69 13.60
N ALA A 290 -21.19 -12.02 13.47
CA ALA A 290 -21.01 -12.73 12.20
C ALA A 290 -21.85 -12.17 11.03
N ARG A 291 -22.95 -11.44 11.30
CA ARG A 291 -23.76 -10.79 10.26
C ARG A 291 -23.09 -9.52 9.70
N ALA A 292 -22.25 -8.85 10.49
CA ALA A 292 -21.38 -7.75 10.05
C ALA A 292 -20.06 -8.30 9.49
N ALA A 293 -19.40 -9.19 10.23
CA ALA A 293 -18.05 -9.71 9.93
C ALA A 293 -17.89 -10.34 8.54
N LYS A 294 -18.97 -10.89 7.97
CA LYS A 294 -18.99 -11.46 6.61
C LYS A 294 -18.80 -10.43 5.48
N TYR A 295 -18.98 -9.14 5.76
CA TYR A 295 -18.80 -8.05 4.79
C TYR A 295 -17.41 -7.40 4.86
N ALA A 296 -16.68 -7.58 5.97
CA ALA A 296 -15.35 -7.01 6.17
C ALA A 296 -14.23 -7.99 5.79
N VAL A 297 -13.21 -7.50 5.08
CA VAL A 297 -12.00 -8.27 4.77
C VAL A 297 -10.90 -8.12 5.82
N GLY A 298 -10.98 -7.09 6.68
CA GLY A 298 -9.91 -6.71 7.59
C GLY A 298 -10.13 -5.39 8.30
N SER A 299 -9.07 -4.89 8.93
CA SER A 299 -9.08 -3.68 9.78
C SER A 299 -7.96 -2.72 9.37
N GLY A 300 -8.29 -1.45 9.25
CA GLY A 300 -7.38 -0.33 9.00
C GLY A 300 -6.80 0.24 10.30
N PHE A 301 -5.51 0.59 10.29
CA PHE A 301 -4.78 1.15 11.44
C PHE A 301 -3.88 2.32 11.05
N HIS A 302 -3.83 3.32 11.93
CA HIS A 302 -2.98 4.52 11.91
C HIS A 302 -1.97 4.47 13.08
N LEU A 303 -0.88 5.26 13.03
CA LEU A 303 0.18 5.26 14.06
C LEU A 303 0.49 6.66 14.65
N TYR A 304 -0.53 7.51 14.75
CA TYR A 304 -0.44 8.74 15.53
C TYR A 304 -0.50 8.46 17.04
N ARG A 305 -1.10 7.33 17.44
CA ARG A 305 -1.16 6.83 18.83
C ARG A 305 -1.06 5.31 18.89
N GLY A 306 -0.81 4.80 20.09
CA GLY A 306 -0.64 3.37 20.36
C GLY A 306 0.72 2.84 19.89
N LYS A 307 0.76 1.54 19.59
CA LYS A 307 1.96 0.80 19.19
C LYS A 307 1.61 -0.24 18.13
N LEU A 308 2.57 -0.60 17.29
CA LEU A 308 2.35 -1.53 16.17
C LEU A 308 2.05 -2.98 16.59
N ASP A 309 2.40 -3.38 17.83
CA ASP A 309 2.06 -4.70 18.39
C ASP A 309 0.53 -4.94 18.42
N ALA A 310 -0.26 -3.89 18.65
CA ALA A 310 -1.72 -3.90 18.57
C ALA A 310 -2.28 -4.45 17.24
N MET A 311 -1.56 -4.28 16.13
CA MET A 311 -1.92 -4.86 14.83
C MET A 311 -1.68 -6.37 14.77
N THR A 312 -0.63 -6.86 15.44
CA THR A 312 -0.39 -8.29 15.61
C THR A 312 -1.43 -8.91 16.54
N GLU A 313 -1.78 -8.26 17.65
CA GLU A 313 -2.86 -8.74 18.52
C GLU A 313 -4.20 -8.87 17.77
N ALA A 314 -4.55 -7.88 16.94
CA ALA A 314 -5.77 -7.92 16.13
C ALA A 314 -5.73 -9.06 15.09
N HIS A 315 -4.56 -9.37 14.53
CA HIS A 315 -4.38 -10.54 13.66
C HIS A 315 -4.51 -11.86 14.42
N GLU A 316 -3.92 -11.98 15.62
CA GLU A 316 -4.01 -13.20 16.43
C GLU A 316 -5.44 -13.49 16.90
N ARG A 317 -6.25 -12.45 17.16
CA ARG A 317 -7.68 -12.60 17.47
C ARG A 317 -8.53 -13.00 16.25
N PHE A 318 -8.18 -12.52 15.05
CA PHE A 318 -8.93 -12.76 13.81
C PHE A 318 -8.01 -13.08 12.61
N PRO A 319 -7.35 -14.26 12.59
CA PRO A 319 -6.27 -14.54 11.64
C PRO A 319 -6.72 -14.69 10.17
N GLU A 320 -8.01 -14.89 9.92
CA GLU A 320 -8.59 -14.87 8.58
C GLU A 320 -8.83 -13.45 8.03
N LYS A 321 -8.72 -12.42 8.88
CA LYS A 321 -8.89 -11.01 8.53
C LYS A 321 -7.54 -10.36 8.23
N GLY A 322 -7.54 -9.48 7.23
CA GLY A 322 -6.37 -8.69 6.86
C GLY A 322 -6.12 -7.53 7.82
N ILE A 323 -4.85 -7.19 8.01
CA ILE A 323 -4.42 -5.96 8.65
C ILE A 323 -3.97 -4.98 7.57
N TYR A 324 -4.34 -3.72 7.70
CA TYR A 324 -4.05 -2.67 6.73
C TYR A 324 -3.54 -1.43 7.45
N PHE A 325 -2.29 -1.05 7.20
CA PHE A 325 -1.77 0.25 7.63
C PHE A 325 -2.18 1.28 6.57
N THR A 326 -3.10 2.18 6.95
CA THR A 326 -3.85 3.04 6.02
C THR A 326 -3.47 4.50 6.10
N GLU A 327 -2.79 4.94 7.17
CA GLU A 327 -2.36 6.32 7.32
C GLU A 327 -1.20 6.48 8.31
N GLN A 328 -0.23 7.31 7.94
CA GLN A 328 0.70 7.96 8.87
C GLN A 328 1.35 9.17 8.19
N MET A 329 1.48 10.26 8.93
CA MET A 329 2.29 11.40 8.50
C MET A 329 3.79 11.16 8.77
N VAL A 330 4.62 11.32 7.74
CA VAL A 330 6.09 11.32 7.84
C VAL A 330 6.58 12.63 7.24
N VAL A 331 7.25 13.46 8.05
CA VAL A 331 7.76 14.79 7.64
C VAL A 331 9.19 14.98 8.11
N ASP A 332 9.98 15.75 7.35
CA ASP A 332 11.25 16.27 7.88
C ASP A 332 10.97 17.34 8.96
N LYS A 333 11.91 17.52 9.91
CA LYS A 333 11.83 18.68 10.83
C LYS A 333 11.99 19.97 10.02
N LYS A 334 11.21 21.01 10.31
CA LYS A 334 11.30 22.29 9.60
C LYS A 334 12.74 22.84 9.61
N GLY A 335 13.34 22.97 8.43
CA GLY A 335 14.73 23.42 8.27
C GLY A 335 15.80 22.33 8.45
N ALA A 336 15.41 21.05 8.48
CA ALA A 336 16.37 19.94 8.47
C ALA A 336 17.17 19.90 7.17
N THR A 337 18.49 19.76 7.30
CA THR A 337 19.39 19.46 6.18
C THR A 337 19.46 17.95 5.92
N GLU A 338 19.47 17.17 6.99
CA GLU A 338 19.47 15.71 6.95
C GLU A 338 18.08 15.15 6.61
N LEU A 339 18.07 14.04 5.89
CA LEU A 339 16.90 13.21 5.60
C LEU A 339 16.88 12.04 6.60
N LYS A 340 16.11 12.14 7.69
CA LYS A 340 16.12 11.12 8.77
C LYS A 340 15.46 9.80 8.35
N ILE A 341 16.08 9.05 7.44
CA ILE A 341 15.44 7.97 6.67
C ILE A 341 15.32 6.63 7.41
N ALA A 342 16.29 6.25 8.26
CA ALA A 342 16.20 4.98 8.97
C ALA A 342 15.01 4.90 9.93
N GLU A 343 14.68 5.99 10.63
CA GLU A 343 13.56 6.03 11.59
C GLU A 343 12.21 5.66 10.95
N PRO A 344 11.72 6.33 9.88
CA PRO A 344 10.45 6.00 9.25
C PRO A 344 10.48 4.73 8.39
N VAL A 345 11.66 4.31 7.87
CA VAL A 345 11.75 2.99 7.22
C VAL A 345 11.67 1.87 8.27
N SER A 346 12.31 2.02 9.43
CA SER A 346 12.20 1.08 10.57
C SER A 346 10.78 1.01 11.11
N ARG A 347 10.19 2.16 11.44
CA ARG A 347 8.90 2.23 12.16
C ARG A 347 7.71 1.98 11.22
N GLU A 348 7.50 2.83 10.21
CA GLU A 348 6.32 2.75 9.36
C GLU A 348 6.38 1.63 8.32
N MET A 349 7.52 1.42 7.65
CA MET A 349 7.60 0.41 6.58
C MET A 349 7.88 -0.99 7.11
N ILE A 350 9.01 -1.17 7.81
CA ILE A 350 9.42 -2.45 8.38
C ILE A 350 8.47 -2.86 9.50
N GLY A 351 8.20 -1.98 10.46
CA GLY A 351 7.35 -2.26 11.61
C GLY A 351 5.92 -2.68 11.23
N ALA A 352 5.24 -1.96 10.34
CA ALA A 352 3.89 -2.35 9.89
C ALA A 352 3.89 -3.68 9.13
N MET A 353 4.91 -3.95 8.30
CA MET A 353 5.04 -5.22 7.58
C MET A 353 5.38 -6.39 8.51
N ARG A 354 6.19 -6.19 9.56
CA ARG A 354 6.42 -7.21 10.60
C ARG A 354 5.14 -7.50 11.40
N ASN A 355 4.29 -6.48 11.63
CA ASN A 355 2.99 -6.58 12.30
C ASN A 355 1.82 -6.82 11.31
N TRP A 356 1.98 -7.83 10.44
CA TRP A 356 0.94 -8.40 9.57
C TRP A 356 0.28 -7.49 8.54
N SER A 357 0.68 -6.22 8.41
CA SER A 357 0.06 -5.32 7.45
C SER A 357 0.25 -5.78 6.02
N ARG A 358 -0.82 -5.68 5.22
CA ARG A 358 -0.80 -5.91 3.78
C ARG A 358 -0.47 -4.65 2.99
N THR A 359 -0.49 -3.48 3.63
CA THR A 359 -0.26 -2.18 3.00
C THR A 359 0.59 -1.28 3.87
N VAL A 360 1.25 -0.28 3.30
CA VAL A 360 1.62 0.92 4.04
C VAL A 360 1.30 2.12 3.17
N LEU A 361 0.36 2.93 3.65
CA LEU A 361 -0.03 4.18 3.02
C LEU A 361 0.38 5.32 3.96
N LEU A 362 1.31 6.15 3.51
CA LEU A 362 1.61 7.40 4.20
C LEU A 362 0.60 8.47 3.81
N TRP A 363 0.65 9.63 4.48
CA TRP A 363 -0.34 10.68 4.30
C TRP A 363 -0.20 11.45 2.98
N ASN A 364 -0.05 12.77 3.06
CA ASN A 364 -0.25 13.66 1.94
C ASN A 364 0.76 13.36 0.80
N LEU A 365 0.27 13.16 -0.43
CA LEU A 365 1.13 12.90 -1.58
C LEU A 365 1.89 14.16 -2.00
N ALA A 366 1.21 15.30 -2.05
CA ALA A 366 1.77 16.60 -2.40
C ALA A 366 1.25 17.73 -1.51
N ALA A 367 2.15 18.62 -1.08
CA ALA A 367 1.83 19.88 -0.40
C ALA A 367 2.59 21.04 -1.07
N ASP A 368 2.19 22.28 -0.81
CA ASP A 368 3.05 23.44 -1.07
C ASP A 368 4.09 23.63 0.06
N ALA A 369 5.04 24.56 -0.11
CA ALA A 369 6.06 24.84 0.90
C ALA A 369 5.53 25.52 2.19
N LYS A 370 4.21 25.74 2.29
CA LYS A 370 3.50 26.22 3.48
C LYS A 370 2.63 25.11 4.09
N PHE A 371 2.78 23.86 3.66
CA PHE A 371 2.01 22.69 4.07
C PHE A 371 0.52 22.73 3.65
N GLY A 372 0.19 23.54 2.65
CA GLY A 372 -1.16 23.70 2.12
C GLY A 372 -1.46 22.92 0.83
N PRO A 373 -2.71 22.95 0.37
CA PRO A 373 -3.86 23.52 1.07
C PRO A 373 -4.38 22.57 2.17
N HIS A 374 -5.01 23.14 3.19
CA HIS A 374 -5.66 22.42 4.29
C HIS A 374 -6.82 23.27 4.85
N THR A 375 -7.78 22.65 5.54
CA THR A 375 -8.92 23.39 6.07
C THR A 375 -8.52 24.26 7.27
N ASN A 376 -9.09 25.47 7.36
CA ASN A 376 -8.70 26.48 8.37
C ASN A 376 -9.02 26.10 9.83
N HIS A 377 -9.88 25.09 10.05
CA HIS A 377 -10.44 24.79 11.37
C HIS A 377 -10.36 23.31 11.76
N GLY A 378 -9.32 22.62 11.29
CA GLY A 378 -9.11 21.20 11.59
C GLY A 378 -8.08 20.51 10.68
N GLY A 379 -7.67 21.16 9.59
CA GLY A 379 -6.54 20.75 8.76
C GLY A 379 -5.21 20.75 9.51
N CYS A 380 -4.32 19.87 9.07
CA CYS A 380 -2.98 19.69 9.61
C CYS A 380 -2.01 20.78 9.10
N PRO A 381 -1.59 21.77 9.92
CA PRO A 381 -0.80 22.92 9.46
C PRO A 381 0.71 22.62 9.32
N VAL A 382 1.08 21.35 9.40
CA VAL A 382 2.47 20.85 9.35
C VAL A 382 2.61 19.61 8.44
N CYS A 383 1.54 19.24 7.73
CA CYS A 383 1.53 18.04 6.89
C CYS A 383 2.26 18.28 5.57
N GLU A 384 3.56 17.99 5.58
CA GLU A 384 4.38 17.90 4.37
C GLU A 384 3.84 16.81 3.43
N GLY A 385 3.96 17.04 2.12
CA GLY A 385 3.71 16.01 1.12
C GLY A 385 4.91 15.06 0.97
N ALA A 386 4.70 13.89 0.37
CA ALA A 386 5.82 13.12 -0.21
C ALA A 386 6.61 13.96 -1.22
N VAL A 387 5.93 14.83 -1.96
CA VAL A 387 6.55 15.90 -2.74
C VAL A 387 6.09 17.29 -2.29
N THR A 388 6.97 18.27 -2.41
CA THR A 388 6.63 19.69 -2.30
C THR A 388 6.49 20.27 -3.70
N ILE A 389 5.39 20.97 -3.99
CA ILE A 389 5.12 21.63 -5.27
C ILE A 389 5.13 23.15 -5.09
N GLU A 390 6.04 23.83 -5.77
CA GLU A 390 6.13 25.30 -5.80
C GLU A 390 6.15 25.80 -7.24
N GLY A 391 5.01 26.34 -7.71
CA GLY A 391 4.81 26.67 -9.12
C GLY A 391 4.99 25.41 -9.98
N ASP A 392 5.98 25.42 -10.87
CA ASP A 392 6.33 24.28 -11.72
C ASP A 392 7.49 23.43 -11.17
N THR A 393 7.94 23.67 -9.93
CA THR A 393 9.02 22.91 -9.28
C THR A 393 8.42 21.83 -8.40
N VAL A 394 8.99 20.62 -8.47
CA VAL A 394 8.62 19.49 -7.61
C VAL A 394 9.87 18.99 -6.89
N SER A 395 9.85 18.99 -5.57
CA SER A 395 10.91 18.47 -4.68
C SER A 395 10.44 17.19 -3.99
N ARG A 396 11.35 16.28 -3.60
CA ARG A 396 11.02 15.01 -2.93
C ARG A 396 11.50 15.02 -1.48
N ASN A 397 10.59 14.65 -0.58
CA ASN A 397 10.76 14.79 0.87
C ASN A 397 10.92 13.40 1.53
N LEU A 398 11.02 13.38 2.87
CA LEU A 398 11.23 12.16 3.65
C LEU A 398 10.24 11.04 3.31
N ALA A 399 8.95 11.34 3.22
CA ALA A 399 7.91 10.34 2.94
C ALA A 399 8.10 9.66 1.56
N PHE A 400 8.59 10.39 0.55
CA PHE A 400 8.86 9.84 -0.78
C PHE A 400 9.93 8.75 -0.72
N TYR A 401 11.09 9.05 -0.13
CA TYR A 401 12.18 8.08 -0.03
C TYR A 401 11.85 6.92 0.92
N THR A 402 11.06 7.18 1.97
CA THR A 402 10.58 6.15 2.91
C THR A 402 9.77 5.07 2.19
N VAL A 403 8.75 5.46 1.41
CA VAL A 403 7.94 4.51 0.62
C VAL A 403 8.77 3.91 -0.52
N ALA A 404 9.58 4.71 -1.21
CA ALA A 404 10.35 4.28 -2.38
C ALA A 404 11.38 3.19 -2.06
N GLN A 405 11.92 3.16 -0.83
CA GLN A 405 12.78 2.09 -0.35
C GLN A 405 12.10 0.72 -0.40
N VAL A 406 10.77 0.62 -0.22
CA VAL A 406 10.07 -0.68 -0.22
C VAL A 406 9.24 -0.90 -1.49
N ALA A 407 8.42 0.09 -1.85
CA ALA A 407 7.43 -0.01 -2.92
C ALA A 407 8.04 -0.35 -4.30
N LYS A 408 9.27 0.12 -4.56
CA LYS A 408 9.98 -0.10 -5.82
C LYS A 408 10.35 -1.57 -6.05
N PHE A 409 10.57 -2.32 -4.98
CA PHE A 409 11.11 -3.69 -5.02
C PHE A 409 10.08 -4.74 -4.61
N VAL A 410 9.04 -4.35 -3.86
CA VAL A 410 8.00 -5.23 -3.32
C VAL A 410 6.65 -4.96 -4.01
N PRO A 411 6.46 -5.41 -5.27
CA PRO A 411 5.22 -5.20 -5.99
C PRO A 411 4.05 -5.99 -5.36
N PRO A 412 2.78 -5.59 -5.59
CA PRO A 412 1.61 -6.33 -5.14
C PRO A 412 1.66 -7.82 -5.51
N GLY A 413 1.26 -8.68 -4.56
CA GLY A 413 1.40 -10.13 -4.67
C GLY A 413 2.76 -10.69 -4.21
N SER A 414 3.69 -9.84 -3.77
CA SER A 414 4.84 -10.29 -2.97
C SER A 414 4.38 -10.82 -1.62
N VAL A 415 5.10 -11.78 -1.06
CA VAL A 415 4.76 -12.44 0.21
C VAL A 415 5.86 -12.14 1.22
N ARG A 416 5.50 -11.64 2.42
CA ARG A 416 6.46 -11.51 3.51
C ARG A 416 6.92 -12.90 3.94
N VAL A 417 8.22 -13.05 4.17
CA VAL A 417 8.84 -14.28 4.71
C VAL A 417 9.55 -14.00 6.03
N ALA A 418 9.94 -15.05 6.76
CA ALA A 418 10.59 -14.88 8.05
C ALA A 418 12.00 -14.31 7.89
N SER A 419 12.38 -13.44 8.83
CA SER A 419 13.74 -12.94 8.97
C SER A 419 14.05 -12.59 10.43
N THR A 420 15.26 -12.93 10.87
CA THR A 420 15.71 -12.73 12.27
C THR A 420 16.20 -11.30 12.50
N GLU A 421 15.66 -10.65 13.53
CA GLU A 421 16.09 -9.32 13.96
C GLU A 421 17.53 -9.27 14.46
N VAL A 422 18.16 -8.11 14.31
CA VAL A 422 19.52 -7.80 14.78
C VAL A 422 19.51 -6.44 15.50
N ASP A 423 20.10 -6.36 16.68
CA ASP A 423 20.11 -5.12 17.46
C ASP A 423 20.74 -3.96 16.68
N GLY A 424 20.02 -2.83 16.65
CA GLY A 424 20.40 -1.60 15.93
C GLY A 424 20.04 -1.57 14.44
N VAL A 425 19.63 -2.71 13.84
CA VAL A 425 19.26 -2.78 12.42
C VAL A 425 17.92 -3.50 12.26
N SER A 426 16.87 -2.72 12.02
CA SER A 426 15.54 -3.27 11.71
C SER A 426 15.53 -3.87 10.31
N ASP A 427 14.79 -4.97 10.11
CA ASP A 427 14.71 -5.66 8.82
C ASP A 427 13.32 -6.21 8.48
N VAL A 428 13.02 -6.37 7.19
CA VAL A 428 11.92 -7.23 6.73
C VAL A 428 12.22 -7.85 5.37
N ALA A 429 11.90 -9.14 5.21
CA ALA A 429 12.14 -9.90 4.00
C ALA A 429 10.84 -10.27 3.24
N PHE A 430 10.93 -10.30 1.90
CA PHE A 430 9.85 -10.70 1.01
C PHE A 430 10.33 -11.63 -0.11
N VAL A 431 9.43 -12.46 -0.61
CA VAL A 431 9.58 -13.16 -1.90
C VAL A 431 8.56 -12.63 -2.88
N THR A 432 9.05 -12.08 -3.99
CA THR A 432 8.21 -11.54 -5.07
C THR A 432 7.59 -12.64 -5.94
N SER A 433 6.53 -12.30 -6.68
CA SER A 433 5.98 -13.19 -7.73
C SER A 433 7.02 -13.63 -8.77
N ALA A 434 8.02 -12.78 -9.04
CA ALA A 434 9.15 -13.06 -9.93
C ALA A 434 10.25 -13.95 -9.31
N LYS A 435 10.03 -14.49 -8.11
CA LYS A 435 10.97 -15.35 -7.34
C LYS A 435 12.29 -14.66 -6.99
N LYS A 436 12.26 -13.33 -6.90
CA LYS A 436 13.31 -12.52 -6.26
C LYS A 436 13.07 -12.42 -4.77
N THR A 437 14.13 -12.57 -3.99
CA THR A 437 14.14 -12.23 -2.57
C THR A 437 14.46 -10.75 -2.44
N VAL A 438 13.74 -10.07 -1.56
CA VAL A 438 13.95 -8.66 -1.22
C VAL A 438 14.16 -8.57 0.29
N LEU A 439 15.18 -7.84 0.73
CA LEU A 439 15.40 -7.51 2.13
C LEU A 439 15.52 -5.99 2.27
N VAL A 440 14.65 -5.38 3.05
CA VAL A 440 14.75 -3.98 3.44
C VAL A 440 15.42 -3.92 4.81
N VAL A 441 16.43 -3.07 4.98
CA VAL A 441 17.06 -2.80 6.27
C VAL A 441 17.10 -1.30 6.58
N ALA A 442 17.01 -0.97 7.86
CA ALA A 442 17.18 0.39 8.37
C ALA A 442 18.11 0.37 9.58
N ASN A 443 19.24 1.09 9.49
CA ASN A 443 20.18 1.23 10.58
C ASN A 443 19.78 2.42 11.47
N THR A 444 19.24 2.12 12.65
CA THR A 444 18.83 3.11 13.64
C THR A 444 19.85 3.28 14.78
N SER A 445 21.06 2.73 14.63
CA SER A 445 22.20 2.97 15.52
C SER A 445 23.01 4.20 15.10
N ASP A 446 23.95 4.59 15.97
CA ASP A 446 24.87 5.73 15.88
C ASP A 446 26.24 5.37 15.23
N GLU A 447 26.31 4.24 14.51
CA GLU A 447 27.52 3.78 13.79
C GLU A 447 27.18 3.05 12.48
N GLU A 448 28.17 2.84 11.59
CA GLU A 448 28.02 1.90 10.46
C GLU A 448 27.87 0.46 10.95
N ARG A 449 26.94 -0.30 10.35
CA ARG A 449 26.66 -1.69 10.74
C ARG A 449 26.96 -2.66 9.60
N ASP A 450 27.95 -3.52 9.83
CA ASP A 450 28.26 -4.68 8.98
C ASP A 450 27.40 -5.88 9.42
N VAL A 451 26.30 -6.11 8.70
CA VAL A 451 25.32 -7.15 9.02
C VAL A 451 25.45 -8.33 8.04
N PRO A 452 25.87 -9.52 8.49
CA PRO A 452 25.82 -10.72 7.67
C PRO A 452 24.36 -11.11 7.37
N VAL A 453 24.00 -11.18 6.10
CA VAL A 453 22.68 -11.60 5.62
C VAL A 453 22.80 -13.00 5.00
N ARG A 454 22.06 -13.97 5.54
CA ARG A 454 22.05 -15.37 5.09
C ARG A 454 20.73 -15.71 4.41
N ASP A 455 20.82 -16.43 3.29
CA ASP A 455 19.70 -17.02 2.55
C ASP A 455 20.10 -18.44 2.11
N GLY A 456 19.56 -19.44 2.83
CA GLY A 456 20.01 -20.82 2.75
C GLY A 456 21.51 -20.96 3.02
N GLY A 457 22.21 -21.72 2.17
CA GLY A 457 23.66 -21.95 2.29
C GLY A 457 24.56 -20.79 1.83
N ARG A 458 24.04 -19.56 1.74
CA ARG A 458 24.75 -18.41 1.16
C ARG A 458 24.70 -17.18 2.05
N VAL A 459 25.74 -16.35 1.98
CA VAL A 459 25.87 -15.14 2.78
C VAL A 459 26.44 -13.97 1.96
N PHE A 460 25.95 -12.76 2.25
CA PHE A 460 26.60 -11.49 1.93
C PHE A 460 26.67 -10.62 3.20
N VAL A 461 27.40 -9.50 3.15
CA VAL A 461 27.40 -8.51 4.23
C VAL A 461 26.73 -7.25 3.71
N ALA A 462 25.65 -6.82 4.37
CA ALA A 462 25.08 -5.50 4.20
C ALA A 462 25.94 -4.52 5.02
N LYS A 463 26.49 -3.48 4.36
CA LYS A 463 27.24 -2.41 5.04
C LYS A 463 26.33 -1.19 5.10
N VAL A 464 25.62 -1.01 6.20
CA VAL A 464 24.57 0.02 6.30
C VAL A 464 25.13 1.20 7.12
N PRO A 465 25.35 2.38 6.50
CA PRO A 465 25.82 3.56 7.22
C PRO A 465 24.87 3.99 8.35
N GLU A 466 25.37 4.80 9.29
CA GLU A 466 24.58 5.42 10.36
C GLU A 466 23.31 6.11 9.78
N GLY A 467 22.16 5.86 10.41
CA GLY A 467 20.88 6.49 10.04
C GLY A 467 20.35 6.17 8.63
N ALA A 468 21.01 5.28 7.89
CA ALA A 468 20.67 4.96 6.50
C ALA A 468 19.64 3.82 6.38
N ALA A 469 18.98 3.78 5.23
CA ALA A 469 18.13 2.67 4.81
C ALA A 469 18.66 2.09 3.50
N GLU A 470 18.68 0.77 3.39
CA GLU A 470 19.09 0.07 2.17
C GLU A 470 18.16 -1.09 1.86
N THR A 471 17.86 -1.29 0.57
CA THR A 471 17.08 -2.44 0.12
C THR A 471 17.88 -3.30 -0.84
N PHE A 472 17.95 -4.60 -0.53
CA PHE A 472 18.69 -5.60 -1.29
C PHE A 472 17.75 -6.50 -2.10
N VAL A 473 18.15 -6.86 -3.33
CA VAL A 473 17.40 -7.78 -4.21
C VAL A 473 18.35 -8.79 -4.85
N TRP A 474 17.97 -10.08 -4.83
CA TRP A 474 18.71 -11.17 -5.48
C TRP A 474 17.82 -12.21 -6.16
#